data_AF-A0A930FKY1-F1
#
_entry.id   AF-A0A930FKY1-F1
#
_cell.length_a   1.000
_cell.length_b   1.000
_cell.length_c   1.000
_cell.angle_alpha   90.00
_cell.angle_beta   90.00
_cell.angle_gamma   90.00
#
_symmetry.space_group_name_H-M   'P 1'
#
loop_
_entity.id
_entity.type
_entity.pdbx_description
1 polymer ?
#
loop_
_entity_poly.entity_id
_entity_poly.type
_entity_poly.pdbx_seq_one_letter_code
_entity_poly.pdbx_strand_id
1 'polypeptide(L)'
;LSQNGYDFTASGSTMKFDGYLKVYGEYESGKDVVLPSFEEQEQIAAKELKANQHFTEPPARYTEAKLIKALEEDGIGRPSTYAMIIDTIQARGYVTLEKTSEGSRTKVFKPTEQGILTTEKLDEFFKDIINVRYTAKMESTLDEIADGTAEEVATLKDFYNRFQPLLEHAYENMEKKELEKVGEVCPDCGGELVYRTGRFGKFISCSNFPKCRYTRQIDKPEKEKPEPTGKMCPDCGSELLKRKSRYGTYFLGCSNFPKCHYMENLEGERIVSKKDKAKAEKETKTTKKTSAKKTTKKTTTKKTTTKKTTKKSTTKKTTTKRTKKNEE
;
A
#
# COMPACT_ATOMS: atom_id res chain seq x y z
N LEU A 1 -24.53 -29.06 -31.66
CA LEU A 1 -23.98 -30.41 -31.94
C LEU A 1 -24.73 -31.37 -31.04
N SER A 2 -25.43 -32.36 -31.59
CA SER A 2 -26.26 -33.27 -30.78
C SER A 2 -25.76 -34.70 -30.96
N GLN A 3 -25.40 -35.37 -29.86
CA GLN A 3 -24.88 -36.74 -29.90
C GLN A 3 -25.40 -37.52 -28.67
N ASN A 4 -25.91 -38.73 -28.88
CA ASN A 4 -26.39 -39.63 -27.81
C ASN A 4 -27.41 -38.97 -26.84
N GLY A 5 -28.27 -38.07 -27.34
CA GLY A 5 -29.27 -37.37 -26.53
C GLY A 5 -28.75 -36.16 -25.73
N TYR A 6 -27.49 -35.74 -25.96
CA TYR A 6 -26.90 -34.55 -25.35
C TYR A 6 -26.63 -33.47 -26.39
N ASP A 7 -26.81 -32.21 -25.98
CA ASP A 7 -26.51 -31.04 -26.79
C ASP A 7 -25.22 -30.35 -26.33
N PHE A 8 -24.34 -30.09 -27.31
CA PHE A 8 -23.08 -29.40 -27.15
C PHE A 8 -23.10 -28.10 -27.95
N THR A 9 -22.57 -27.04 -27.33
CA THR A 9 -22.48 -25.70 -27.91
C THR A 9 -21.02 -25.29 -28.06
N ALA A 10 -20.73 -24.58 -29.15
CA ALA A 10 -19.45 -23.95 -29.40
C ALA A 10 -19.71 -22.55 -29.97
N SER A 11 -19.01 -21.55 -29.44
CA SER A 11 -19.08 -20.17 -29.88
C SER A 11 -17.69 -19.70 -30.30
N GLY A 12 -17.61 -19.04 -31.45
CA GLY A 12 -16.37 -18.48 -31.96
C GLY A 12 -16.59 -17.16 -32.67
N SER A 13 -15.51 -16.44 -32.89
CA SER A 13 -15.47 -15.15 -33.57
C SER A 13 -14.25 -15.10 -34.48
N THR A 14 -14.38 -14.37 -35.58
CA THR A 14 -13.28 -14.08 -36.49
C THR A 14 -13.22 -12.60 -36.80
N MET A 15 -12.07 -11.98 -36.58
CA MET A 15 -11.83 -10.59 -36.95
C MET A 15 -11.82 -10.43 -38.47
N LYS A 16 -12.77 -9.64 -39.01
CA LYS A 16 -12.80 -9.29 -40.43
C LYS A 16 -11.98 -8.03 -40.75
N PHE A 17 -11.81 -7.15 -39.78
CA PHE A 17 -11.08 -5.89 -39.95
C PHE A 17 -10.50 -5.41 -38.62
N ASP A 18 -9.19 -5.18 -38.62
CA ASP A 18 -8.40 -4.97 -37.41
C ASP A 18 -8.60 -3.55 -36.83
N GLY A 19 -8.98 -2.57 -37.66
CA GLY A 19 -9.30 -1.21 -37.21
C GLY A 19 -8.27 -0.61 -36.23
N TYR A 20 -8.73 -0.18 -35.06
CA TYR A 20 -7.88 0.39 -34.01
C TYR A 20 -6.92 -0.63 -33.36
N LEU A 21 -7.21 -1.93 -33.47
CA LEU A 21 -6.35 -3.01 -32.97
C LEU A 21 -5.04 -3.11 -33.75
N LYS A 22 -4.97 -2.52 -34.95
CA LYS A 22 -3.70 -2.35 -35.67
C LYS A 22 -2.67 -1.53 -34.88
N VAL A 23 -3.13 -0.67 -33.97
CA VAL A 23 -2.29 0.15 -33.09
C VAL A 23 -2.33 -0.36 -31.65
N TYR A 24 -3.48 -0.83 -31.18
CA TYR A 24 -3.71 -1.18 -29.77
C TYR A 24 -3.72 -2.69 -29.48
N GLY A 25 -3.55 -3.53 -30.50
CA GLY A 25 -3.73 -4.98 -30.40
C GLY A 25 -2.82 -5.66 -29.38
N GLU A 26 -1.60 -5.13 -29.15
CA GLU A 26 -0.69 -5.66 -28.12
C GLU A 26 -1.23 -5.49 -26.68
N TYR A 27 -2.18 -4.58 -26.48
CA TYR A 27 -2.77 -4.26 -25.17
C TYR A 27 -4.16 -4.87 -24.97
N GLU A 28 -4.77 -5.41 -26.02
CA GLU A 28 -6.05 -6.11 -25.94
C GLU A 28 -5.85 -7.60 -25.71
N SER A 29 -6.51 -8.14 -24.68
CA SER A 29 -6.50 -9.57 -24.36
C SER A 29 -7.67 -10.31 -25.00
N GLY A 30 -7.99 -10.01 -26.26
CA GLY A 30 -8.98 -10.75 -27.04
C GLY A 30 -8.31 -11.93 -27.74
N LYS A 31 -8.72 -13.16 -27.43
CA LYS A 31 -8.39 -14.34 -28.23
C LYS A 31 -9.61 -14.69 -29.06
N ASP A 32 -9.55 -14.45 -30.36
CA ASP A 32 -10.55 -14.98 -31.27
C ASP A 32 -10.46 -16.50 -31.27
N VAL A 33 -11.57 -17.14 -30.92
CA VAL A 33 -11.74 -18.59 -31.10
C VAL A 33 -12.26 -18.79 -32.52
N VAL A 34 -11.34 -19.06 -33.43
CA VAL A 34 -11.67 -19.35 -34.83
C VAL A 34 -12.24 -20.77 -34.90
N LEU A 35 -13.51 -20.87 -35.29
CA LEU A 35 -14.13 -22.16 -35.59
C LEU A 35 -13.88 -22.54 -37.06
N PRO A 36 -13.70 -23.84 -37.36
CA PRO A 36 -13.68 -24.30 -38.73
C PRO A 36 -15.07 -24.13 -39.38
N SER A 37 -15.11 -24.18 -40.71
CA SER A 37 -16.38 -24.16 -41.45
C SER A 37 -17.17 -25.44 -41.15
N PHE A 38 -18.48 -25.30 -40.95
CA PHE A 38 -19.40 -26.41 -40.76
C PHE A 38 -20.61 -26.29 -41.68
N GLU A 39 -21.15 -27.42 -42.11
CA GLU A 39 -22.44 -27.49 -42.80
C GLU A 39 -23.55 -27.95 -41.85
N GLU A 40 -24.79 -27.55 -42.11
CA GLU A 40 -25.94 -28.05 -41.35
C GLU A 40 -26.02 -29.58 -41.50
N GLN A 41 -26.18 -30.27 -40.36
CA GLN A 41 -26.24 -31.74 -40.27
C GLN A 41 -24.91 -32.48 -40.55
N GLU A 42 -23.78 -31.78 -40.62
CA GLU A 42 -22.47 -32.42 -40.74
C GLU A 42 -22.18 -33.36 -39.56
N GLN A 43 -21.71 -34.57 -39.86
CA GLN A 43 -21.36 -35.56 -38.83
C GLN A 43 -19.94 -35.34 -38.35
N ILE A 44 -19.80 -35.13 -37.03
CA ILE A 44 -18.50 -34.87 -36.40
C ILE A 44 -18.25 -35.93 -35.33
N ALA A 45 -17.06 -36.53 -35.36
CA ALA A 45 -16.62 -37.48 -34.34
C ALA A 45 -15.94 -36.77 -33.17
N ALA A 46 -16.42 -37.00 -31.94
CA ALA A 46 -15.77 -36.52 -30.74
C ALA A 46 -14.38 -37.18 -30.57
N LYS A 47 -13.33 -36.37 -30.44
CA LYS A 47 -11.96 -36.87 -30.23
C LYS A 47 -11.66 -37.21 -28.77
N GLU A 48 -12.10 -36.35 -27.85
CA GLU A 48 -11.81 -36.46 -26.42
C GLU A 48 -12.96 -35.85 -25.61
N LEU A 49 -13.34 -36.49 -24.51
CA LEU A 49 -14.32 -35.97 -23.56
C LEU A 49 -13.61 -35.61 -22.25
N LYS A 50 -13.53 -34.31 -21.93
CA LYS A 50 -12.94 -33.80 -20.68
C LYS A 50 -14.05 -33.36 -19.73
N ALA A 51 -14.14 -34.02 -18.58
CA ALA A 51 -14.98 -33.56 -17.49
C ALA A 51 -14.27 -32.42 -16.74
N ASN A 52 -14.90 -31.24 -16.70
CA ASN A 52 -14.41 -30.09 -15.96
C ASN A 52 -15.33 -29.82 -14.76
N GLN A 53 -14.74 -29.58 -13.59
CA GLN A 53 -15.46 -29.13 -12.41
C GLN A 53 -15.23 -27.63 -12.23
N HIS A 54 -16.32 -26.90 -12.00
CA HIS A 54 -16.29 -25.47 -11.73
C HIS A 54 -16.93 -25.17 -10.38
N PHE A 55 -16.46 -24.10 -9.74
CA PHE A 55 -17.05 -23.54 -8.54
C PHE A 55 -17.53 -22.13 -8.84
N THR A 56 -18.57 -21.68 -8.15
CA THR A 56 -18.96 -20.28 -8.18
C THR A 56 -17.92 -19.46 -7.42
N GLU A 57 -17.48 -18.39 -8.04
CA GLU A 57 -16.56 -17.45 -7.41
C GLU A 57 -17.36 -16.29 -6.79
N PRO A 58 -16.98 -15.80 -5.60
CA PRO A 58 -17.59 -14.61 -5.04
C PRO A 58 -17.27 -13.38 -5.91
N PRO A 59 -18.06 -12.29 -5.78
CA PRO A 59 -17.78 -11.04 -6.47
C PRO A 59 -16.33 -10.57 -6.25
N ALA A 60 -15.69 -10.17 -7.34
CA ALA A 60 -14.32 -9.70 -7.29
C ALA A 60 -14.23 -8.41 -6.45
N ARG A 61 -13.24 -8.36 -5.54
CA ARG A 61 -12.95 -7.14 -4.77
C ARG A 61 -12.49 -6.00 -5.67
N TYR A 62 -12.68 -4.77 -5.18
CA TYR A 62 -12.23 -3.57 -5.87
C TYR A 62 -10.70 -3.46 -5.87
N THR A 63 -10.14 -3.17 -7.05
CA THR A 63 -8.82 -2.53 -7.17
C THR A 63 -9.00 -1.02 -7.10
N GLU A 64 -7.91 -0.24 -7.02
CA GLU A 64 -7.99 1.23 -7.15
C GLU A 64 -8.72 1.65 -8.41
N ALA A 65 -8.34 1.11 -9.57
CA ALA A 65 -9.01 1.44 -10.84
C ALA A 65 -10.50 1.05 -10.85
N LYS A 66 -10.87 -0.12 -10.33
CA LYS A 66 -12.28 -0.52 -10.26
C LYS A 66 -13.08 0.33 -9.28
N LEU A 67 -12.47 0.78 -8.18
CA LEU A 67 -13.13 1.66 -7.22
C LEU A 67 -13.35 3.05 -7.83
N ILE A 68 -12.35 3.62 -8.49
CA ILE A 68 -12.49 4.91 -9.20
C ILE A 68 -13.60 4.82 -10.23
N LYS A 69 -13.60 3.75 -11.04
CA LYS A 69 -14.64 3.53 -12.04
C LYS A 69 -16.04 3.44 -11.41
N ALA A 70 -16.19 2.73 -10.29
CA ALA A 70 -17.47 2.65 -9.58
C ALA A 70 -17.91 4.01 -9.01
N LEU A 71 -16.98 4.77 -8.41
CA LEU A 71 -17.25 6.13 -7.91
C LEU A 71 -17.72 7.05 -9.05
N GLU A 72 -17.08 6.98 -10.22
CA GLU A 72 -17.46 7.73 -11.41
C GLU A 72 -18.83 7.33 -11.94
N GLU A 73 -19.11 6.03 -12.06
CA GLU A 73 -20.42 5.50 -12.50
C GLU A 73 -21.56 5.90 -11.54
N ASP A 74 -21.27 5.93 -10.23
CA ASP A 74 -22.22 6.34 -9.20
C ASP A 74 -22.32 7.87 -9.02
N GLY A 75 -21.49 8.65 -9.72
CA GLY A 75 -21.45 10.12 -9.64
C GLY A 75 -20.85 10.68 -8.35
N ILE A 76 -20.12 9.86 -7.58
CA ILE A 76 -19.44 10.26 -6.34
C ILE A 76 -18.03 10.75 -6.64
N GLY A 77 -17.72 11.98 -6.23
CA GLY A 77 -16.41 12.59 -6.45
C GLY A 77 -16.21 13.09 -7.87
N ARG A 78 -15.02 13.62 -8.14
CA ARG A 78 -14.61 14.28 -9.39
C ARG A 78 -13.17 13.89 -9.72
N PRO A 79 -12.67 14.15 -10.95
CA PRO A 79 -11.27 13.87 -11.31
C PRO A 79 -10.24 14.48 -10.34
N SER A 80 -10.60 15.57 -9.66
CA SER A 80 -9.79 16.22 -8.63
C SER A 80 -9.77 15.48 -7.28
N THR A 81 -10.76 14.62 -6.99
CA THR A 81 -10.94 14.02 -5.66
C THR A 81 -10.71 12.51 -5.62
N TYR A 82 -10.77 11.78 -6.73
CA TYR A 82 -10.63 10.31 -6.73
C TYR A 82 -9.38 9.80 -6.01
N ALA A 83 -8.20 10.36 -6.33
CA ALA A 83 -6.95 9.99 -5.67
C ALA A 83 -6.98 10.33 -4.17
N MET A 84 -7.50 11.51 -3.82
CA MET A 84 -7.61 11.96 -2.43
C MET A 84 -8.55 11.08 -1.60
N ILE A 85 -9.67 10.63 -2.18
CA ILE A 85 -10.61 9.71 -1.52
C ILE A 85 -9.88 8.42 -1.17
N ILE A 86 -9.21 7.81 -2.15
CA ILE A 86 -8.46 6.55 -1.99
C ILE A 86 -7.36 6.69 -0.94
N ASP A 87 -6.58 7.77 -1.00
CA ASP A 87 -5.51 8.02 -0.05
C ASP A 87 -6.05 8.23 1.37
N THR A 88 -7.18 8.93 1.50
CA THR A 88 -7.77 9.24 2.81
C THR A 88 -8.32 7.99 3.49
N ILE A 89 -9.07 7.14 2.78
CA ILE A 89 -9.64 5.92 3.37
C ILE A 89 -8.57 4.91 3.78
N GLN A 90 -7.45 4.87 3.04
CA GLN A 90 -6.28 4.07 3.40
C GLN A 90 -5.52 4.67 4.59
N ALA A 91 -5.23 5.98 4.55
CA ALA A 91 -4.47 6.66 5.60
C ALA A 91 -5.17 6.62 6.96
N ARG A 92 -6.51 6.67 6.97
CA ARG A 92 -7.32 6.52 8.18
C ARG A 92 -7.52 5.07 8.63
N GLY A 93 -7.07 4.10 7.83
CA GLY A 93 -7.12 2.68 8.17
C GLY A 93 -8.52 2.07 8.09
N TYR A 94 -9.41 2.62 7.27
CA TYR A 94 -10.73 2.02 7.00
C TYR A 94 -10.61 0.83 6.03
N VAL A 95 -9.61 0.86 5.15
CA VAL A 95 -9.33 -0.20 4.19
C VAL A 95 -7.83 -0.51 4.14
N THR A 96 -7.49 -1.74 3.80
CA THR A 96 -6.13 -2.18 3.48
C THR A 96 -6.05 -2.58 2.01
N LEU A 97 -4.85 -2.43 1.43
CA LEU A 97 -4.55 -2.87 0.07
C LEU A 97 -3.72 -4.16 0.13
N GLU A 98 -4.35 -5.30 -0.19
CA GLU A 98 -3.76 -6.62 -0.03
C GLU A 98 -3.65 -7.35 -1.36
N LYS A 99 -2.62 -8.21 -1.51
CA LYS A 99 -2.52 -9.07 -2.69
C LYS A 99 -3.63 -10.11 -2.67
N THR A 100 -4.20 -10.41 -3.85
CA THR A 100 -5.23 -11.45 -3.98
C THR A 100 -4.70 -12.85 -3.67
N SER A 101 -3.42 -13.11 -3.97
CA SER A 101 -2.70 -14.36 -3.68
C SER A 101 -1.20 -14.09 -3.61
N GLU A 102 -0.40 -15.03 -3.06
CA GLU A 102 1.05 -14.86 -2.87
C GLU A 102 1.82 -14.51 -4.17
N GLY A 103 1.33 -15.00 -5.32
CA GLY A 103 1.87 -14.72 -6.65
C GLY A 103 1.25 -13.52 -7.37
N SER A 104 0.15 -12.95 -6.87
CA SER A 104 -0.54 -11.85 -7.55
C SER A 104 0.22 -10.53 -7.36
N ARG A 105 0.41 -9.80 -8.47
CA ARG A 105 0.85 -8.40 -8.44
C ARG A 105 -0.31 -7.43 -8.17
N THR A 106 -1.54 -7.89 -8.42
CA THR A 106 -2.74 -7.09 -8.23
C THR A 106 -3.07 -7.01 -6.75
N LYS A 107 -3.22 -5.78 -6.27
CA LYS A 107 -3.71 -5.50 -4.92
C LYS A 107 -5.17 -5.07 -4.98
N VAL A 108 -5.93 -5.51 -3.99
CA VAL A 108 -7.36 -5.25 -3.87
C VAL A 108 -7.65 -4.66 -2.48
N PHE A 109 -8.71 -3.87 -2.39
CA PHE A 109 -9.18 -3.34 -1.13
C PHE A 109 -9.84 -4.41 -0.27
N LYS A 110 -9.48 -4.42 1.01
CA LYS A 110 -10.22 -5.13 2.05
C LYS A 110 -10.63 -4.14 3.15
N PRO A 111 -11.90 -4.14 3.57
CA PRO A 111 -12.33 -3.32 4.69
C PRO A 111 -11.69 -3.85 5.97
N THR A 112 -11.26 -2.94 6.85
CA THR A 112 -10.79 -3.28 8.19
C THR A 112 -11.97 -3.38 9.15
N GLU A 113 -11.77 -3.97 10.33
CA GLU A 113 -12.80 -3.97 11.39
C GLU A 113 -13.26 -2.55 11.74
N GLN A 114 -12.32 -1.59 11.78
CA GLN A 114 -12.64 -0.19 12.02
C GLN A 114 -13.46 0.42 10.88
N GLY A 115 -13.13 0.08 9.62
CA GLY A 115 -13.90 0.52 8.45
C GLY A 115 -15.34 0.03 8.51
N ILE A 116 -15.54 -1.26 8.78
CA ILE A 116 -16.87 -1.87 8.91
C ILE A 116 -17.66 -1.19 10.02
N LEU A 117 -17.10 -1.10 11.23
CA LEU A 117 -17.77 -0.47 12.38
C LEU A 117 -18.13 1.00 12.11
N THR A 118 -17.24 1.73 11.43
CA THR A 118 -17.50 3.13 11.09
C THR A 118 -18.65 3.24 10.11
N THR A 119 -18.68 2.40 9.06
CA THR A 119 -19.78 2.36 8.10
C THR A 119 -21.10 1.99 8.75
N GLU A 120 -21.13 0.98 9.61
CA GLU A 120 -22.35 0.56 10.33
C GLU A 120 -22.93 1.70 11.18
N LYS A 121 -22.07 2.40 11.93
CA LYS A 121 -22.51 3.53 12.76
C LYS A 121 -22.91 4.75 11.95
N LEU A 122 -22.24 4.99 10.83
CA LEU A 122 -22.66 6.06 9.93
C LEU A 122 -24.02 5.72 9.30
N ASP A 123 -24.25 4.49 8.88
CA ASP A 123 -25.54 4.07 8.29
C ASP A 123 -26.68 4.14 9.31
N GLU A 124 -26.43 3.68 10.54
CA GLU A 124 -27.42 3.73 11.63
C GLU A 124 -27.90 5.17 11.94
N PHE A 125 -26.99 6.14 11.99
CA PHE A 125 -27.30 7.49 12.46
C PHE A 125 -27.45 8.54 11.36
N PHE A 126 -26.89 8.30 10.16
CA PHE A 126 -26.77 9.29 9.09
C PHE A 126 -27.21 8.76 7.71
N LYS A 127 -27.90 7.60 7.62
CA LYS A 127 -28.38 6.99 6.35
C LYS A 127 -28.95 7.98 5.33
N ASP A 128 -29.64 9.00 5.81
CA ASP A 128 -30.35 9.99 5.02
C ASP A 128 -29.43 10.92 4.21
N ILE A 129 -28.18 11.07 4.64
CA ILE A 129 -27.22 12.04 4.10
C ILE A 129 -25.86 11.43 3.69
N ILE A 130 -25.60 10.15 3.97
CA ILE A 130 -24.31 9.51 3.60
C ILE A 130 -24.45 8.48 2.48
N ASN A 131 -25.66 8.23 2.00
CA ASN A 131 -25.88 7.24 0.96
C ASN A 131 -25.34 7.73 -0.39
N VAL A 132 -25.12 6.77 -1.30
CA VAL A 132 -24.56 7.01 -2.65
C VAL A 132 -25.33 8.09 -3.40
N ARG A 133 -26.67 7.99 -3.42
CA ARG A 133 -27.54 8.90 -4.15
C ARG A 133 -27.45 10.34 -3.63
N TYR A 134 -27.41 10.51 -2.32
CA TYR A 134 -27.29 11.83 -1.71
C TYR A 134 -25.93 12.45 -2.00
N THR A 135 -24.86 11.67 -1.87
CA THR A 135 -23.49 12.13 -2.16
C THR A 135 -23.35 12.56 -3.62
N ALA A 136 -23.85 11.77 -4.56
CA ALA A 136 -23.83 12.12 -5.99
C ALA A 136 -24.64 13.40 -6.29
N LYS A 137 -25.80 13.57 -5.62
CA LYS A 137 -26.59 14.80 -5.73
C LYS A 137 -25.83 16.01 -5.18
N MET A 138 -25.15 15.88 -4.04
CA MET A 138 -24.35 16.95 -3.46
C MET A 138 -23.26 17.42 -4.44
N GLU A 139 -22.54 16.48 -5.05
CA GLU A 139 -21.52 16.80 -6.05
C GLU A 139 -22.12 17.55 -7.25
N SER A 140 -23.30 17.13 -7.71
CA SER A 140 -24.03 17.81 -8.80
C SER A 140 -24.45 19.23 -8.40
N THR A 141 -24.91 19.43 -7.16
CA THR A 141 -25.25 20.77 -6.65
C THR A 141 -24.01 21.67 -6.51
N LEU A 142 -22.83 21.11 -6.18
CA LEU A 142 -21.59 21.88 -6.18
C LEU A 142 -21.19 22.33 -7.61
N ASP A 143 -21.44 21.49 -8.61
CA ASP A 143 -21.26 21.88 -10.01
C ASP A 143 -22.27 22.98 -10.42
N GLU A 144 -23.52 22.89 -9.99
CA GLU A 144 -24.54 23.94 -10.21
C GLU A 144 -24.13 25.29 -9.58
N ILE A 145 -23.52 25.28 -8.40
CA ILE A 145 -22.96 26.49 -7.77
C ILE A 145 -21.81 27.05 -8.64
N ALA A 146 -20.92 26.18 -9.13
CA ALA A 146 -19.81 26.59 -9.98
C ALA A 146 -20.28 27.19 -11.31
N ASP A 147 -21.38 26.68 -11.87
CA ASP A 147 -22.04 27.19 -13.08
C ASP A 147 -22.91 28.43 -12.82
N GLY A 148 -23.11 28.81 -11.56
CA GLY A 148 -23.93 29.95 -11.14
C GLY A 148 -25.44 29.71 -11.22
N THR A 149 -25.88 28.45 -11.27
CA THR A 149 -27.29 28.06 -11.32
C THR A 149 -27.88 27.72 -9.95
N ALA A 150 -27.05 27.54 -8.93
CA ALA A 150 -27.44 27.38 -7.53
C ALA A 150 -26.76 28.40 -6.60
N GLU A 151 -27.38 28.72 -5.47
CA GLU A 151 -26.89 29.70 -4.49
C GLU A 151 -26.13 29.00 -3.35
N GLU A 152 -24.86 29.36 -3.18
CA GLU A 152 -23.93 28.69 -2.24
C GLU A 152 -24.45 28.71 -0.79
N VAL A 153 -24.92 29.86 -0.30
CA VAL A 153 -25.32 30.02 1.10
C VAL A 153 -26.59 29.24 1.40
N ALA A 154 -27.56 29.22 0.49
CA ALA A 154 -28.77 28.43 0.59
C ALA A 154 -28.44 26.93 0.63
N THR A 155 -27.59 26.44 -0.28
CA THR A 155 -27.18 25.03 -0.29
C THR A 155 -26.51 24.62 1.04
N LEU A 156 -25.64 25.47 1.58
CA LEU A 156 -24.99 25.20 2.87
C LEU A 156 -26.00 25.19 4.03
N LYS A 157 -26.95 26.13 4.05
CA LYS A 157 -28.02 26.18 5.05
C LYS A 157 -28.90 24.94 4.99
N ASP A 158 -29.29 24.51 3.80
CA ASP A 158 -30.13 23.32 3.61
C ASP A 158 -29.42 22.06 4.10
N PHE A 159 -28.12 21.91 3.79
CA PHE A 159 -27.32 20.82 4.34
C PHE A 159 -27.27 20.87 5.86
N TYR A 160 -26.95 22.03 6.44
CA TYR A 160 -26.76 22.18 7.88
C TYR A 160 -28.05 21.92 8.66
N ASN A 161 -29.18 22.46 8.20
CA ASN A 161 -30.49 22.24 8.81
C ASN A 161 -30.90 20.76 8.83
N ARG A 162 -30.41 19.96 7.87
CA ARG A 162 -30.62 18.51 7.86
C ARG A 162 -29.58 17.75 8.68
N PHE A 163 -28.33 18.18 8.66
CA PHE A 163 -27.22 17.52 9.34
C PHE A 163 -27.25 17.71 10.85
N GLN A 164 -27.52 18.92 11.33
CA GLN A 164 -27.45 19.26 12.75
C GLN A 164 -28.36 18.37 13.62
N PRO A 165 -29.65 18.14 13.29
CA PRO A 165 -30.50 17.28 14.10
C PRO A 165 -30.01 15.81 14.13
N LEU A 166 -29.46 15.31 13.02
CA LEU A 166 -28.87 13.97 12.96
C LEU A 166 -27.64 13.87 13.85
N LEU A 167 -26.81 14.91 13.88
CA LEU A 167 -25.63 14.99 14.72
C LEU A 167 -25.97 15.05 16.21
N GLU A 168 -26.98 15.85 16.58
CA GLU A 168 -27.48 15.94 17.96
C GLU A 168 -28.02 14.57 18.43
N HIS A 169 -28.86 13.93 17.61
CA HIS A 169 -29.35 12.58 17.88
C HIS A 169 -28.21 11.56 18.02
N ALA A 170 -27.19 11.63 17.16
CA ALA A 170 -26.01 10.78 17.24
C ALA A 170 -25.22 11.01 18.53
N TYR A 171 -25.06 12.26 19.00
CA TYR A 171 -24.34 12.52 20.25
C TYR A 171 -25.05 11.97 21.48
N GLU A 172 -26.38 11.95 21.47
CA GLU A 172 -27.19 11.44 22.58
C GLU A 172 -27.29 9.91 22.57
N ASN A 173 -27.44 9.31 21.38
CA ASN A 173 -27.87 7.91 21.26
C ASN A 173 -26.78 6.97 20.72
N MET A 174 -25.64 7.47 20.24
CA MET A 174 -24.56 6.62 19.76
C MET A 174 -23.75 6.05 20.93
N GLU A 175 -23.92 4.75 21.17
CA GLU A 175 -23.14 4.02 22.17
C GLU A 175 -21.64 4.15 21.92
N LYS A 176 -20.91 4.60 22.96
CA LYS A 176 -19.46 4.63 22.95
C LYS A 176 -18.97 3.23 23.29
N LYS A 177 -18.37 2.55 22.30
CA LYS A 177 -17.71 1.27 22.54
C LYS A 177 -16.63 1.46 23.61
N GLU A 178 -16.79 0.78 24.74
CA GLU A 178 -15.79 0.81 25.81
C GLU A 178 -14.47 0.21 25.30
N LEU A 179 -13.37 0.86 25.67
CA LEU A 179 -12.05 0.35 25.33
C LEU A 179 -11.73 -0.87 26.20
N GLU A 180 -11.21 -1.92 25.58
CA GLU A 180 -10.81 -3.14 26.28
C GLU A 180 -9.74 -2.82 27.33
N LYS A 181 -10.05 -3.09 28.60
CA LYS A 181 -9.14 -2.81 29.72
C LYS A 181 -8.01 -3.83 29.76
N VAL A 182 -6.80 -3.36 30.05
CA VAL A 182 -5.62 -4.23 30.23
C VAL A 182 -5.63 -4.91 31.61
N GLY A 183 -6.33 -4.32 32.59
CA GLY A 183 -6.30 -4.76 33.99
C GLY A 183 -5.13 -4.19 34.79
N GLU A 184 -4.38 -3.26 34.21
CA GLU A 184 -3.25 -2.58 34.84
C GLU A 184 -3.53 -1.08 35.05
N VAL A 185 -2.88 -0.49 36.05
CA VAL A 185 -2.94 0.94 36.33
C VAL A 185 -1.80 1.70 35.63
N CYS A 186 -2.07 2.92 35.21
CA CYS A 186 -1.13 3.80 34.56
C CYS A 186 -0.07 4.27 35.58
N PRO A 187 1.23 4.10 35.30
CA PRO A 187 2.29 4.54 36.22
C PRO A 187 2.36 6.06 36.37
N ASP A 188 1.87 6.83 35.39
CA ASP A 188 1.99 8.29 35.38
C ASP A 188 0.84 8.99 36.15
N CYS A 189 -0.36 8.40 36.18
CA CYS A 189 -1.53 9.05 36.77
C CYS A 189 -2.45 8.14 37.59
N GLY A 190 -2.13 6.85 37.71
CA GLY A 190 -2.94 5.86 38.43
C GLY A 190 -4.26 5.48 37.73
N GLY A 191 -4.60 6.07 36.58
CA GLY A 191 -5.80 5.73 35.81
C GLY A 191 -5.70 4.37 35.11
N GLU A 192 -6.81 3.83 34.62
CA GLU A 192 -6.84 2.53 33.95
C GLU A 192 -6.07 2.54 32.61
N LEU A 193 -5.40 1.43 32.29
CA LEU A 193 -4.81 1.19 30.97
C LEU A 193 -5.77 0.43 30.07
N VAL A 194 -5.83 0.85 28.80
CA VAL A 194 -6.73 0.31 27.78
C VAL A 194 -6.00 0.01 26.47
N TYR A 195 -6.47 -1.01 25.75
CA TYR A 195 -6.00 -1.32 24.41
C TYR A 195 -6.58 -0.32 23.40
N ARG A 196 -5.70 0.24 22.56
CA ARG A 196 -6.07 1.07 21.41
C ARG A 196 -5.38 0.55 20.17
N THR A 197 -6.01 0.74 19.02
CA THR A 197 -5.41 0.40 17.73
C THR A 197 -4.87 1.67 17.09
N GLY A 198 -3.58 1.67 16.75
CA GLY A 198 -2.93 2.76 16.03
C GLY A 198 -2.35 2.28 14.70
N ARG A 199 -1.66 3.18 13.99
CA ARG A 199 -1.01 2.88 12.69
C ARG A 199 -0.08 1.66 12.73
N PHE A 200 0.56 1.42 13.89
CA PHE A 200 1.53 0.33 14.07
C PHE A 200 0.94 -0.93 14.74
N GLY A 201 -0.39 -1.01 14.85
CA GLY A 201 -1.09 -2.11 15.51
C GLY A 201 -1.66 -1.73 16.88
N LYS A 202 -2.10 -2.74 17.64
CA LYS A 202 -2.62 -2.57 19.00
C LYS A 202 -1.50 -2.11 19.95
N PHE A 203 -1.80 -1.13 20.78
CA PHE A 203 -0.93 -0.58 21.81
C PHE A 203 -1.73 -0.28 23.08
N ILE A 204 -1.03 -0.12 24.19
CA ILE A 204 -1.63 0.19 25.48
C ILE A 204 -1.50 1.68 25.74
N SER A 205 -2.59 2.31 26.18
CA SER A 205 -2.62 3.73 26.50
C SER A 205 -3.44 4.00 27.76
N CYS A 206 -3.18 5.13 28.41
CA CYS A 206 -4.02 5.56 29.53
C CYS A 206 -5.43 5.94 29.05
N SER A 207 -6.47 5.52 29.78
CA SER A 207 -7.86 5.89 29.54
C SER A 207 -8.09 7.41 29.64
N ASN A 208 -7.32 8.10 30.48
CA ASN A 208 -7.41 9.55 30.74
C ASN A 208 -6.76 10.44 29.65
N PHE A 209 -6.42 9.91 28.47
CA PHE A 209 -5.97 10.74 27.35
C PHE A 209 -7.06 11.75 26.93
N PRO A 210 -6.75 13.04 26.67
CA PRO A 210 -5.43 13.64 26.46
C PRO A 210 -4.72 14.16 27.71
N LYS A 211 -5.34 14.07 28.90
CA LYS A 211 -4.77 14.57 30.17
C LYS A 211 -3.54 13.76 30.58
N CYS A 212 -3.55 12.45 30.36
CA CYS A 212 -2.39 11.58 30.50
C CYS A 212 -1.97 11.04 29.12
N ARG A 213 -0.69 11.18 28.76
CA ARG A 213 -0.13 10.76 27.46
C ARG A 213 0.67 9.45 27.52
N TYR A 214 0.55 8.69 28.61
CA TYR A 214 1.20 7.41 28.74
C TYR A 214 0.77 6.43 27.63
N THR A 215 1.74 5.88 26.91
CA THR A 215 1.54 4.84 25.91
C THR A 215 2.69 3.84 25.95
N ARG A 216 2.39 2.54 25.85
CA ARG A 216 3.39 1.48 25.65
C ARG A 216 2.96 0.55 24.53
N GLN A 217 3.92 -0.02 23.82
CA GLN A 217 3.61 -1.08 22.85
C GLN A 217 3.23 -2.35 23.61
N ILE A 218 2.37 -3.19 23.02
CA ILE A 218 2.19 -4.56 23.50
C ILE A 218 3.48 -5.26 23.14
N ASP A 219 4.39 -5.39 24.10
CA ASP A 219 5.67 -6.01 23.85
C ASP A 219 5.43 -7.42 23.29
N LYS A 220 5.99 -7.66 22.09
CA LYS A 220 6.26 -9.02 21.59
C LYS A 220 6.97 -9.81 22.69
N PRO A 221 6.76 -11.13 22.79
CA PRO A 221 7.22 -11.96 23.90
C PRO A 221 8.63 -11.55 24.32
N GLU A 222 8.75 -11.27 25.62
CA GLU A 222 9.95 -10.85 26.34
C GLU A 222 11.18 -11.46 25.66
N LYS A 223 12.08 -10.62 25.09
CA LYS A 223 13.32 -11.12 24.52
C LYS A 223 13.97 -11.99 25.58
N GLU A 224 14.09 -13.29 25.32
CA GLU A 224 14.70 -14.26 26.23
C GLU A 224 15.93 -13.63 26.86
N LYS A 225 15.95 -13.55 28.20
CA LYS A 225 17.07 -12.96 28.92
C LYS A 225 18.33 -13.71 28.50
N PRO A 226 19.40 -13.00 28.12
CA PRO A 226 20.61 -13.65 27.63
C PRO A 226 21.16 -14.62 28.69
N GLU A 227 21.31 -15.89 28.32
CA GLU A 227 21.84 -16.92 29.22
C GLU A 227 23.37 -16.79 29.32
N PRO A 228 23.95 -16.80 30.54
CA PRO A 228 25.39 -16.90 30.74
C PRO A 228 25.88 -18.27 30.26
N THR A 229 26.97 -18.28 29.48
CA THR A 229 27.50 -19.52 28.90
C THR A 229 28.80 -19.98 29.55
N GLY A 230 29.31 -19.27 30.57
CA GLY A 230 30.56 -19.59 31.27
C GLY A 230 31.84 -19.41 30.44
N LYS A 231 31.73 -19.16 29.12
CA LYS A 231 32.86 -18.90 28.23
C LYS A 231 33.32 -17.45 28.38
N MET A 232 34.63 -17.25 28.50
CA MET A 232 35.23 -15.92 28.55
C MET A 232 35.57 -15.42 27.15
N CYS A 233 35.32 -14.15 26.88
CA CYS A 233 35.65 -13.54 25.61
C CYS A 233 37.17 -13.37 25.46
N PRO A 234 37.75 -13.77 24.33
CA PRO A 234 39.20 -13.67 24.08
C PRO A 234 39.69 -12.22 23.90
N ASP A 235 38.81 -11.27 23.56
CA ASP A 235 39.20 -9.86 23.36
C ASP A 235 39.10 -9.03 24.66
N CYS A 236 38.13 -9.34 25.55
CA CYS A 236 37.76 -8.50 26.70
C CYS A 236 37.92 -9.21 28.06
N GLY A 237 38.08 -10.54 28.09
CA GLY A 237 38.07 -11.36 29.31
C GLY A 237 36.73 -11.45 30.02
N SER A 238 35.68 -10.76 29.53
CA SER A 238 34.34 -10.76 30.11
C SER A 238 33.51 -11.93 29.58
N GLU A 239 32.49 -12.35 30.32
CA GLU A 239 31.69 -13.53 29.98
C GLU A 239 30.89 -13.34 28.67
N LEU A 240 30.77 -14.43 27.88
CA LEU A 240 29.94 -14.51 26.69
C LEU A 240 28.50 -14.88 27.05
N LEU A 241 27.57 -14.13 26.48
CA LEU A 241 26.14 -14.31 26.67
C LEU A 241 25.49 -14.85 25.40
N LYS A 242 24.61 -15.85 25.55
CA LYS A 242 23.81 -16.39 24.44
C LYS A 242 22.67 -15.43 24.11
N ARG A 243 22.64 -14.95 22.86
CA ARG A 243 21.68 -13.95 22.37
C ARG A 243 21.03 -14.44 21.09
N LYS A 244 19.77 -14.05 20.88
CA LYS A 244 19.00 -14.36 19.67
C LYS A 244 19.15 -13.23 18.65
N SER A 245 19.51 -13.57 17.43
CA SER A 245 19.63 -12.66 16.29
C SER A 245 18.26 -12.25 15.76
N ARG A 246 18.20 -11.15 15.01
CA ARG A 246 17.01 -10.71 14.26
C ARG A 246 16.49 -11.76 13.26
N TYR A 247 17.33 -12.72 12.88
CA TYR A 247 16.99 -13.82 11.96
C TYR A 247 16.63 -15.12 12.69
N GLY A 248 16.49 -15.09 14.03
CA GLY A 248 16.09 -16.24 14.83
C GLY A 248 17.23 -17.20 15.25
N THR A 249 18.45 -17.01 14.74
CA THR A 249 19.63 -17.81 15.12
C THR A 249 20.25 -17.34 16.44
N TYR A 250 20.86 -18.25 17.20
CA TYR A 250 21.60 -17.90 18.43
C TYR A 250 23.07 -17.61 18.12
N PHE A 251 23.63 -16.65 18.85
CA PHE A 251 25.06 -16.32 18.84
C PHE A 251 25.53 -15.96 20.24
N LEU A 252 26.83 -16.07 20.47
CA LEU A 252 27.48 -15.69 21.72
C LEU A 252 28.11 -14.31 21.54
N GLY A 253 27.87 -13.38 22.47
CA GLY A 253 28.45 -12.02 22.44
C GLY A 253 29.03 -11.60 23.79
N CYS A 254 30.12 -10.82 23.79
CA CYS A 254 30.74 -10.30 25.03
C CYS A 254 29.70 -9.48 25.83
N SER A 255 29.58 -9.78 27.11
CA SER A 255 28.74 -9.07 28.08
C SER A 255 29.06 -7.57 28.14
N ASN A 256 30.31 -7.19 27.87
CA ASN A 256 30.80 -5.81 27.88
C ASN A 256 30.49 -5.03 26.58
N PHE A 257 29.58 -5.52 25.73
CA PHE A 257 29.05 -4.75 24.60
C PHE A 257 28.31 -3.51 25.12
N PRO A 258 28.55 -2.29 24.58
CA PRO A 258 29.15 -1.98 23.28
C PRO A 258 30.67 -1.75 23.28
N LYS A 259 31.38 -1.88 24.41
CA LYS A 259 32.83 -1.63 24.48
C LYS A 259 33.65 -2.75 23.84
N CYS A 260 33.14 -3.98 23.85
CA CYS A 260 33.70 -5.10 23.11
C CYS A 260 32.68 -5.64 22.10
N HIS A 261 33.10 -5.75 20.83
CA HIS A 261 32.27 -6.19 19.71
C HIS A 261 32.47 -7.68 19.33
N TYR A 262 33.13 -8.46 20.20
CA TYR A 262 33.34 -9.88 19.95
C TYR A 262 32.02 -10.65 19.92
N MET A 263 31.82 -11.43 18.85
CA MET A 263 30.68 -12.31 18.64
C MET A 263 31.15 -13.61 17.98
N GLU A 264 30.60 -14.75 18.38
CA GLU A 264 30.83 -16.06 17.77
C GLU A 264 29.52 -16.83 17.60
N ASN A 265 29.47 -17.78 16.67
CA ASN A 265 28.35 -18.71 16.56
C ASN A 265 28.41 -19.78 17.67
N LEU A 266 27.41 -20.66 17.76
CA LEU A 266 27.40 -21.72 18.78
C LEU A 266 28.54 -22.74 18.61
N GLU A 267 29.10 -22.84 17.42
CA GLU A 267 30.18 -23.75 17.04
C GLU A 267 31.59 -23.14 17.28
N GLY A 268 31.68 -21.89 17.73
CA GLY A 268 32.94 -21.21 18.08
C GLY A 268 33.59 -20.39 16.95
N GLU A 269 32.93 -20.23 15.81
CA GLU A 269 33.42 -19.40 14.71
C GLU A 269 33.08 -17.91 14.94
N ARG A 270 34.10 -17.04 14.82
CA ARG A 270 33.96 -15.59 15.03
C ARG A 270 33.10 -14.94 13.94
N ILE A 271 32.03 -14.27 14.36
CA ILE A 271 31.13 -13.51 13.48
C ILE A 271 31.69 -12.09 13.29
N VAL A 272 32.24 -11.80 12.12
CA VAL A 272 32.80 -10.48 11.79
C VAL A 272 31.69 -9.57 11.25
N SER A 273 31.55 -8.37 11.81
CA SER A 273 30.58 -7.39 11.33
C SER A 273 30.94 -6.90 9.92
N LYS A 274 29.94 -6.51 9.10
CA LYS A 274 30.20 -5.96 7.74
C LYS A 274 31.12 -4.73 7.75
N LYS A 275 31.14 -3.95 8.85
CA LYS A 275 32.03 -2.79 9.01
C LYS A 275 33.48 -3.22 9.24
N ASP A 276 33.70 -4.28 10.01
CA ASP A 276 35.04 -4.80 10.31
C ASP A 276 35.63 -5.56 9.12
N LYS A 277 34.77 -6.26 8.36
CA LYS A 277 35.15 -6.88 7.07
C LYS A 277 35.62 -5.83 6.05
N ALA A 278 34.94 -4.69 5.99
CA ALA A 278 35.31 -3.57 5.12
C ALA A 278 36.60 -2.83 5.57
N LYS A 279 36.92 -2.85 6.86
CA LYS A 279 38.21 -2.35 7.38
C LYS A 279 39.36 -3.29 7.01
N ALA A 280 39.19 -4.60 7.21
CA ALA A 280 40.19 -5.61 6.88
C ALA A 280 40.52 -5.65 5.36
N GLU A 281 39.51 -5.49 4.50
CA GLU A 281 39.70 -5.39 3.04
C GLU A 281 40.38 -4.08 2.59
N LYS A 282 40.23 -2.99 3.36
CA LYS A 282 40.95 -1.74 3.10
C LYS A 282 42.42 -1.86 3.47
N GLU A 283 42.74 -2.44 4.61
CA GLU A 283 44.13 -2.62 5.07
C GLU A 283 44.95 -3.50 4.13
N THR A 284 44.37 -4.59 3.61
CA THR A 284 45.01 -5.48 2.60
C THR A 284 45.22 -4.84 1.23
N LYS A 285 44.44 -3.80 0.85
CA LYS A 285 44.68 -3.02 -0.37
C LYS A 285 45.79 -1.97 -0.21
N THR A 286 46.02 -1.46 1.00
CA THR A 286 47.09 -0.50 1.28
C THR A 286 48.48 -1.14 1.24
N THR A 287 48.62 -2.38 1.72
CA THR A 287 49.90 -3.11 1.69
C THR A 287 50.34 -3.56 0.30
N LYS A 288 49.42 -3.75 -0.65
CA LYS A 288 49.77 -4.05 -2.07
C LYS A 288 50.15 -2.83 -2.90
N LYS A 289 49.84 -1.60 -2.48
CA LYS A 289 50.18 -0.37 -3.24
C LYS A 289 51.54 0.23 -2.90
N THR A 290 52.16 -0.15 -1.78
CA THR A 290 53.47 0.38 -1.36
C THR A 290 54.67 -0.32 -2.00
N SER A 291 54.49 -1.47 -2.68
CA SER A 291 55.57 -2.20 -3.35
C SER A 291 55.77 -1.87 -4.85
N ALA A 292 54.94 -1.01 -5.45
CA ALA A 292 54.99 -0.75 -6.90
C ALA A 292 54.81 0.73 -7.28
N LYS A 293 55.72 1.62 -6.88
CA LYS A 293 56.15 2.80 -7.67
C LYS A 293 57.28 3.59 -6.97
N LYS A 294 58.53 3.30 -7.36
CA LYS A 294 59.67 4.22 -7.20
C LYS A 294 60.20 4.48 -8.62
N THR A 295 60.64 5.71 -8.89
CA THR A 295 61.04 6.32 -10.21
C THR A 295 59.84 6.93 -10.99
N THR A 296 59.84 8.16 -11.49
CA THR A 296 60.79 9.29 -11.57
C THR A 296 60.01 10.62 -11.57
N LYS A 297 60.65 11.66 -11.04
CA LYS A 297 60.18 13.04 -10.85
C LYS A 297 60.23 13.80 -12.19
N LYS A 298 59.14 14.45 -12.62
CA LYS A 298 59.21 15.60 -13.54
C LYS A 298 58.15 16.65 -13.15
N THR A 299 58.67 17.75 -12.62
CA THR A 299 58.04 19.05 -12.35
C THR A 299 57.62 19.74 -13.64
N THR A 300 56.45 20.40 -13.67
CA THR A 300 56.29 21.81 -14.11
C THR A 300 54.85 22.36 -14.00
N THR A 301 54.74 23.46 -13.24
CA THR A 301 53.94 24.69 -13.43
C THR A 301 52.44 24.69 -13.76
N LYS A 302 51.70 25.29 -12.80
CA LYS A 302 50.52 26.17 -12.91
C LYS A 302 50.28 26.80 -14.30
N LYS A 303 49.03 26.73 -14.76
CA LYS A 303 48.41 27.77 -15.60
C LYS A 303 46.93 27.95 -15.22
N THR A 304 46.63 29.11 -14.67
CA THR A 304 45.31 29.72 -14.49
C THR A 304 44.71 30.05 -15.86
N THR A 305 43.39 29.87 -16.05
CA THR A 305 42.50 30.81 -16.77
C THR A 305 41.02 30.39 -16.79
N THR A 306 40.17 31.33 -16.32
CA THR A 306 38.84 31.75 -16.82
C THR A 306 37.62 30.80 -16.87
N LYS A 307 36.67 31.13 -15.97
CA LYS A 307 35.22 31.34 -16.14
C LYS A 307 34.66 31.19 -17.58
N LYS A 308 33.65 30.32 -17.74
CA LYS A 308 32.57 30.49 -18.74
C LYS A 308 31.26 29.87 -18.23
N THR A 309 30.36 30.74 -17.79
CA THR A 309 28.95 30.46 -17.51
C THR A 309 28.21 30.18 -18.83
N THR A 310 27.54 29.03 -18.92
CA THR A 310 26.69 28.67 -20.06
C THR A 310 25.22 29.00 -19.79
N LYS A 311 24.67 29.80 -20.71
CA LYS A 311 23.27 30.18 -20.89
C LYS A 311 22.37 28.94 -21.03
N LYS A 312 21.24 28.94 -20.33
CA LYS A 312 20.11 28.02 -20.53
C LYS A 312 19.18 28.64 -21.58
N SER A 313 19.00 27.99 -22.72
CA SER A 313 18.06 28.40 -23.77
C SER A 313 16.64 27.95 -23.44
N THR A 314 15.71 28.91 -23.42
CA THR A 314 14.26 28.69 -23.33
C THR A 314 13.68 28.73 -24.74
N THR A 315 13.11 27.62 -25.20
CA THR A 315 12.38 27.53 -26.47
C THR A 315 10.93 27.99 -26.27
N LYS A 316 10.57 29.08 -26.93
CA LYS A 316 9.21 29.62 -27.08
C LYS A 316 8.36 28.65 -27.91
N LYS A 317 7.23 28.17 -27.39
CA LYS A 317 6.15 27.56 -28.17
C LYS A 317 5.20 28.66 -28.64
N THR A 318 5.11 28.86 -29.94
CA THR A 318 4.12 29.69 -30.62
C THR A 318 2.79 28.95 -30.71
N THR A 319 1.72 29.60 -30.28
CA THR A 319 0.33 29.18 -30.41
C THR A 319 -0.24 29.71 -31.73
N THR A 320 -0.63 28.80 -32.62
CA THR A 320 -1.40 29.12 -33.84
C THR A 320 -2.89 29.07 -33.53
N LYS A 321 -3.53 30.23 -33.67
CA LYS A 321 -4.97 30.48 -33.52
C LYS A 321 -5.69 29.97 -34.78
N ARG A 322 -6.63 29.03 -34.65
CA ARG A 322 -7.48 28.56 -35.76
C ARG A 322 -8.89 29.10 -35.56
N THR A 323 -9.22 30.17 -36.28
CA THR A 323 -10.57 30.71 -36.40
C THR A 323 -11.39 29.83 -37.35
N LYS A 324 -12.53 29.30 -36.87
CA LYS A 324 -13.58 28.74 -37.71
C LYS A 324 -14.37 29.90 -38.34
N LYS A 325 -14.48 29.89 -39.66
CA LYS A 325 -15.38 30.73 -40.46
C LYS A 325 -16.59 29.85 -40.77
N ASN A 326 -17.78 30.31 -40.40
CA ASN A 326 -19.06 29.80 -40.88
C ASN A 326 -19.31 30.39 -42.27
N GLU A 327 -19.74 29.56 -43.20
CA GLU A 327 -20.45 29.94 -44.43
C GLU A 327 -21.33 28.73 -44.81
N GLU A 328 -22.64 29.03 -44.91
CA GLU A 328 -23.78 28.32 -45.55
C GLU A 328 -24.09 26.85 -45.25
#